data_AF-A0A3N0BPE4-F1
#
_entry.id   AF-A0A3N0BPE4-F1
#
_cell.length_a   1.000
_cell.length_b   1.000
_cell.length_c   1.000
_cell.angle_alpha   90.00
_cell.angle_beta   90.00
_cell.angle_gamma   90.00
#
_symmetry.space_group_name_H-M   'P 1'
#
loop_
_entity.id
_entity.type
_entity.pdbx_description
1 polymer ?
#
loop_
_entity_poly.entity_id
_entity_poly.type
_entity_poly.pdbx_seq_one_letter_code
_entity_poly.pdbx_strand_id
1 'polypeptide(L)'
;MVDFGRFPHTLKTKLVIGAVEPAKDENGDWVPGNSTISDLELECRAVPNGTGKPLPGVDGDKVIFNYLVYLPAEIVDIPEKTIVEFVYKGKVFYKGPVLRFFGAGRLNTRLWV
;
A
#
# COMPACT_ATOMS: atom_id res chain seq x y z
N MET A 1 -15.54 -20.27 6.89
CA MET A 1 -14.33 -21.09 6.68
C MET A 1 -13.18 -20.12 6.47
N VAL A 2 -12.31 -19.95 7.46
CA VAL A 2 -11.15 -19.06 7.38
C VAL A 2 -9.97 -19.92 6.93
N ASP A 3 -9.48 -19.66 5.73
CA ASP A 3 -8.36 -20.39 5.12
C ASP A 3 -7.03 -19.87 5.69
N PHE A 4 -6.60 -20.44 6.81
CA PHE A 4 -5.38 -20.06 7.55
C PHE A 4 -4.05 -20.43 6.85
N GLY A 5 -4.05 -20.77 5.56
CA GLY A 5 -2.87 -21.30 4.85
C GLY A 5 -2.20 -20.35 3.85
N ARG A 6 -2.85 -19.24 3.46
CA ARG A 6 -2.46 -18.49 2.25
C ARG A 6 -1.61 -17.23 2.50
N PHE A 7 -1.79 -16.58 3.65
CA PHE A 7 -1.20 -15.27 3.96
C PHE A 7 -0.49 -15.27 5.32
N PRO A 8 0.82 -15.55 5.37
CA PRO A 8 1.54 -15.68 6.63
C PRO A 8 1.95 -14.34 7.26
N HIS A 9 1.74 -13.21 6.58
CA HIS A 9 2.20 -11.89 7.01
C HIS A 9 1.00 -10.93 7.19
N THR A 10 1.22 -9.85 7.94
CA THR A 10 0.24 -8.77 8.11
C THR A 10 0.82 -7.47 7.56
N LEU A 11 0.08 -6.79 6.68
CA LEU A 11 0.36 -5.43 6.23
C LEU A 11 -0.35 -4.46 7.18
N LYS A 12 0.38 -3.46 7.66
CA LYS A 12 -0.16 -2.31 8.38
C LYS A 12 0.18 -1.04 7.61
N THR A 13 -0.79 -0.17 7.42
CA THR A 13 -0.57 1.12 6.76
C THR A 13 -1.54 2.16 7.26
N LYS A 14 -1.17 3.42 7.11
CA LYS A 14 -2.03 4.56 7.43
C LYS A 14 -2.47 5.19 6.12
N LEU A 15 -3.74 5.01 5.78
CA LEU A 15 -4.33 5.64 4.61
C LEU A 15 -4.88 7.01 4.99
N VAL A 16 -4.60 8.00 4.16
CA VAL A 16 -5.21 9.32 4.27
C VAL A 16 -6.45 9.31 3.39
N ILE A 17 -7.62 9.23 4.02
CA ILE A 17 -8.92 9.18 3.35
C ILE A 17 -9.59 10.55 3.46
N GLY A 18 -10.13 11.04 2.34
CA GLY A 18 -10.90 12.27 2.31
C GLY A 18 -10.08 13.52 2.61
N ALA A 19 -8.86 13.61 2.06
CA ALA A 19 -8.10 14.85 2.09
C ALA A 19 -8.92 15.94 1.39
N VAL A 20 -9.50 16.84 2.19
CA VAL A 20 -10.14 18.05 1.67
C VAL A 20 -9.00 18.95 1.19
N GLU A 21 -9.14 19.53 -0.01
CA GLU A 21 -8.17 20.51 -0.46
C GLU A 21 -8.22 21.74 0.47
N PRO A 22 -7.08 22.37 0.81
CA PRO A 22 -7.10 23.59 1.59
C PRO A 22 -7.95 24.64 0.86
N ALA A 23 -9.00 25.09 1.51
CA ALA A 23 -9.93 26.07 0.96
C ALA A 23 -9.62 27.46 1.54
N LYS A 24 -10.00 28.50 0.81
CA LYS A 24 -10.05 29.84 1.38
C LYS A 24 -11.35 30.03 2.12
N ASP A 25 -11.27 30.57 3.34
CA ASP A 25 -12.45 31.03 4.06
C ASP A 25 -12.98 32.36 3.46
N GLU A 26 -14.13 32.84 3.95
CA GLU A 26 -14.73 34.11 3.51
C GLU A 26 -13.83 35.34 3.81
N ASN A 27 -12.83 35.20 4.68
CA ASN A 27 -11.82 36.23 4.98
C ASN A 27 -10.55 36.11 4.10
N GLY A 28 -10.49 35.12 3.21
CA GLY A 28 -9.36 34.88 2.34
C GLY A 28 -8.17 34.18 3.00
N ASP A 29 -8.33 33.67 4.22
CA ASP A 29 -7.33 32.87 4.93
C ASP A 29 -7.35 31.42 4.44
N TRP A 30 -6.17 30.79 4.42
CA TRP A 30 -6.02 29.42 3.95
C TRP A 30 -6.29 28.46 5.11
N VAL A 31 -7.46 27.84 5.13
CA VAL A 31 -7.75 26.79 6.11
C VAL A 31 -7.19 25.45 5.62
N PRO A 32 -6.41 24.73 6.45
CA PRO A 32 -5.94 23.41 6.09
C PRO A 32 -7.14 22.47 5.97
N GLY A 33 -7.24 21.76 4.85
CA GLY A 33 -8.29 20.78 4.69
C GLY A 33 -8.13 19.62 5.67
N ASN A 34 -9.24 19.13 6.21
CA ASN A 34 -9.22 17.98 7.09
C ASN A 34 -8.80 16.73 6.31
N SER A 35 -8.02 15.88 6.95
CA SER A 35 -7.68 14.56 6.42
C SER A 35 -7.91 13.51 7.49
N THR A 36 -8.59 12.43 7.13
CA THR A 36 -8.85 11.33 8.07
C THR A 36 -7.77 10.29 7.88
N ILE A 37 -6.96 10.07 8.92
CA ILE A 37 -5.99 8.98 8.93
C ILE A 37 -6.73 7.71 9.37
N SER A 38 -6.82 6.73 8.50
CA SER A 38 -7.36 5.41 8.82
C SER A 38 -6.24 4.38 8.87
N ASP A 39 -6.13 3.70 10.01
CA ASP A 39 -5.26 2.54 10.16
C ASP A 39 -5.87 1.36 9.41
N LEU A 40 -5.14 0.84 8.41
CA LEU A 40 -5.51 -0.32 7.63
C LEU A 40 -4.59 -1.48 8.00
N GLU A 41 -5.17 -2.57 8.49
CA GLU A 41 -4.50 -3.82 8.80
C GLU A 41 -5.09 -4.94 7.94
N LEU A 42 -4.22 -5.65 7.20
CA LEU A 42 -4.63 -6.68 6.24
C LEU A 42 -3.69 -7.88 6.27
N GLU A 43 -4.23 -9.06 6.00
CA GLU A 43 -3.43 -10.25 5.77
C GLU A 43 -2.76 -10.19 4.39
N CYS A 44 -1.49 -10.58 4.30
CA CYS A 44 -0.72 -10.50 3.07
C CYS A 44 0.37 -11.57 2.96
N ARG A 45 0.94 -11.72 1.76
CA ARG A 45 2.09 -12.59 1.50
C ARG A 45 3.16 -11.83 0.76
N ALA A 46 4.21 -11.43 1.46
CA ALA A 46 5.40 -10.86 0.87
C ALA A 46 6.31 -11.96 0.31
N VAL A 47 6.74 -11.79 -0.95
CA VAL A 47 7.69 -12.66 -1.64
C VAL A 47 8.88 -11.79 -2.04
N PRO A 48 10.11 -12.09 -1.60
CA PRO A 48 11.29 -11.30 -1.95
C PRO A 48 11.59 -11.41 -3.43
N ASN A 49 12.09 -10.32 -4.02
CA ASN A 49 12.59 -10.28 -5.39
C ASN A 49 13.96 -10.98 -5.48
N GLY A 50 13.97 -12.31 -5.40
CA GLY A 50 15.21 -13.11 -5.38
C GLY A 50 16.04 -13.05 -6.67
N THR A 51 15.49 -12.50 -7.77
CA THR A 51 16.18 -12.42 -9.07
C THR A 51 16.51 -10.97 -9.48
N GLY A 52 16.17 -9.98 -8.64
CA GLY A 52 16.42 -8.56 -8.91
C GLY A 52 15.78 -8.06 -10.21
N LYS A 53 14.69 -8.70 -10.68
CA LYS A 53 14.04 -8.30 -11.92
C LYS A 53 13.31 -6.97 -11.67
N PRO A 54 13.62 -5.91 -12.44
CA PRO A 54 12.89 -4.66 -12.32
C PRO A 54 11.49 -4.82 -12.89
N LEU A 55 10.55 -4.02 -12.39
CA LEU A 55 9.24 -3.89 -12.97
C LEU A 55 9.32 -2.92 -14.16
N PRO A 56 8.79 -3.29 -15.35
CA PRO A 56 8.67 -2.33 -16.44
C PRO A 56 7.67 -1.23 -16.07
N GLY A 57 8.17 -0.01 -16.01
CA GLY A 57 7.39 1.21 -15.87
C GLY A 57 6.81 1.67 -17.21
N VAL A 58 6.05 2.77 -17.15
CA VAL A 58 5.63 3.51 -18.34
C VAL A 58 6.86 4.28 -18.85
N ASP A 59 7.03 4.39 -20.17
CA ASP A 59 8.18 5.06 -20.81
C ASP A 59 9.57 4.45 -20.53
N GLY A 60 9.65 3.14 -20.31
CA GLY A 60 10.94 2.44 -20.20
C GLY A 60 11.62 2.60 -18.84
N ASP A 61 10.95 3.24 -17.88
CA ASP A 61 11.41 3.31 -16.49
C ASP A 61 11.51 1.89 -15.89
N LYS A 62 12.51 1.68 -15.03
CA LYS A 62 12.76 0.40 -14.37
C LYS A 62 12.63 0.60 -12.87
N VAL A 63 11.49 0.20 -12.32
CA VAL A 63 11.26 0.29 -10.89
C VAL A 63 11.86 -0.95 -10.22
N ILE A 64 12.94 -0.73 -9.46
CA ILE A 64 13.54 -1.77 -8.62
C ILE A 64 12.68 -1.91 -7.37
N PHE A 65 12.20 -3.12 -7.12
CA PHE A 65 11.41 -3.47 -5.94
C PHE A 65 12.10 -4.57 -5.14
N ASN A 66 11.88 -4.55 -3.83
CA ASN A 66 12.39 -5.51 -2.86
C ASN A 66 11.45 -6.69 -2.68
N TYR A 67 10.14 -6.44 -2.56
CA TYR A 67 9.14 -7.48 -2.32
C TYR A 67 7.91 -7.33 -3.22
N LEU A 68 7.44 -8.46 -3.73
CA LEU A 68 6.12 -8.61 -4.33
C LEU A 68 5.15 -9.12 -3.26
N VAL A 69 4.11 -8.34 -2.98
CA VAL A 69 3.16 -8.62 -1.93
C VAL A 69 1.81 -8.99 -2.54
N TYR A 70 1.30 -10.15 -2.17
CA TYR A 70 -0.04 -10.60 -2.54
C TYR A 70 -1.03 -10.23 -1.43
N LEU A 71 -2.14 -9.63 -1.85
CA LEU A 71 -3.21 -9.13 -0.97
C LEU A 71 -4.54 -9.80 -1.38
N PRO A 72 -5.53 -9.85 -0.47
CA PRO A 72 -6.87 -10.32 -0.81
C PRO A 72 -7.53 -9.43 -1.88
N ALA A 73 -8.53 -9.98 -2.58
CA ALA A 73 -9.16 -9.31 -3.73
C ALA A 73 -10.03 -8.10 -3.36
N GLU A 74 -10.56 -8.08 -2.13
CA GLU A 74 -11.48 -7.05 -1.62
C GLU A 74 -10.75 -5.98 -0.79
N ILE A 75 -9.68 -5.40 -1.34
CA ILE A 75 -8.95 -4.36 -0.63
C ILE A 75 -9.11 -2.99 -1.26
N VAL A 76 -9.02 -1.98 -0.41
CA VAL A 76 -8.95 -0.57 -0.79
C VAL A 76 -7.64 -0.31 -1.52
N ASP A 77 -7.71 0.56 -2.54
CA ASP A 77 -6.52 0.97 -3.30
C ASP A 77 -5.51 1.65 -2.37
N ILE A 78 -4.27 1.14 -2.35
CA ILE A 78 -3.19 1.72 -1.54
C ILE A 78 -2.36 2.61 -2.48
N PRO A 79 -2.41 3.94 -2.33
CA PRO A 79 -1.75 4.83 -3.26
C PRO A 79 -0.23 4.65 -3.21
N GLU A 80 0.41 4.92 -4.34
CA GLU A 80 1.88 4.96 -4.43
C GLU A 80 2.46 5.95 -3.41
N LYS A 81 3.69 5.70 -2.95
CA LYS A 81 4.39 6.43 -1.87
C LYS A 81 3.80 6.29 -0.47
N THR A 82 2.69 5.59 -0.29
CA THR A 82 2.19 5.24 1.05
C THR A 82 3.21 4.37 1.78
N ILE A 83 3.50 4.68 3.05
CA ILE A 83 4.41 3.86 3.86
C ILE A 83 3.65 2.67 4.41
N VAL A 84 4.09 1.47 4.04
CA VAL A 84 3.55 0.19 4.53
C VAL A 84 4.55 -0.49 5.45
N GLU A 85 4.03 -1.18 6.46
CA GLU A 85 4.78 -1.97 7.43
C GLU A 85 4.33 -3.43 7.35
N PHE A 86 5.26 -4.35 7.12
CA PHE A 86 4.96 -5.78 7.10
C PHE A 86 5.42 -6.45 8.38
N VAL A 87 4.49 -7.17 9.00
CA VAL A 87 4.68 -7.88 10.25
C VAL A 87 4.62 -9.38 10.00
N TYR A 88 5.59 -10.10 10.55
CA TYR A 88 5.63 -11.56 10.59
C TYR A 88 5.84 -12.02 12.02
N LYS A 89 4.93 -12.86 12.55
CA LYS A 89 5.04 -13.38 13.93
C LYS A 89 5.27 -12.28 14.99
N GLY A 90 4.60 -11.14 14.84
CA GLY A 90 4.73 -9.99 15.75
C GLY A 90 5.96 -9.11 15.54
N LYS A 91 6.83 -9.41 14.57
CA LYS A 91 8.01 -8.60 14.24
C LYS A 91 7.85 -7.90 12.89
N VAL A 92 8.08 -6.59 12.85
CA VAL A 92 8.20 -5.83 11.59
C VAL A 92 9.46 -6.28 10.88
N PHE A 93 9.34 -6.83 9.67
CA PHE A 93 10.50 -7.23 8.85
C PHE A 93 10.79 -6.26 7.70
N TYR A 94 9.81 -5.46 7.30
CA TYR A 94 9.98 -4.45 6.26
C TYR A 94 9.10 -3.23 6.54
N LYS A 95 9.66 -2.06 6.24
CA LYS A 95 8.97 -0.77 6.26
C LYS A 95 9.46 0.04 5.07
N GLY A 96 8.55 0.48 4.22
CA GLY A 96 8.92 1.22 3.02
C GLY A 96 7.74 1.77 2.24
N PRO A 97 8.00 2.63 1.25
CA PRO A 97 6.96 3.19 0.40
C PRO A 97 6.43 2.14 -0.58
N VAL A 98 5.14 2.22 -0.89
CA VAL A 98 4.54 1.49 -2.01
C VAL A 98 5.07 2.07 -3.31
N LEU A 99 5.74 1.23 -4.09
CA LEU A 99 6.27 1.61 -5.41
C LEU A 99 5.19 1.52 -6.47
N ARG A 100 4.36 0.48 -6.39
CA ARG A 100 3.25 0.28 -7.30
C ARG A 100 2.18 -0.55 -6.65
N PHE A 101 0.94 -0.23 -6.97
CA PHE A 101 -0.21 -1.00 -6.56
C PHE A 101 -1.02 -1.43 -7.80
N PHE A 102 -1.47 -2.67 -7.79
CA PHE A 102 -2.34 -3.21 -8.83
C PHE A 102 -3.48 -3.96 -8.16
N GLY A 103 -4.60 -3.27 -7.93
CA GLY A 103 -5.81 -3.92 -7.43
C GLY A 103 -6.95 -2.99 -7.09
N ALA A 104 -7.76 -2.64 -8.08
CA ALA A 104 -9.17 -2.31 -7.85
C ALA A 104 -10.02 -3.25 -8.72
N GLY A 105 -10.79 -4.14 -8.08
CA GLY A 105 -11.77 -5.02 -8.76
C GLY A 105 -11.22 -6.19 -9.59
N ARG A 106 -9.97 -6.63 -9.35
CA ARG A 106 -9.34 -7.73 -10.09
C ARG A 106 -8.99 -8.90 -9.16
N LEU A 107 -9.11 -10.13 -9.66
CA LEU A 107 -8.90 -11.39 -8.91
C LEU A 107 -7.51 -11.56 -8.27
N ASN A 108 -6.53 -10.71 -8.60
CA ASN A 108 -5.16 -10.81 -8.12
C ASN A 108 -4.63 -9.42 -7.74
N THR A 109 -4.86 -9.02 -6.49
CA THR A 109 -4.29 -7.78 -5.96
C THR A 109 -2.81 -7.98 -5.61
N ARG A 110 -1.96 -7.12 -6.18
CA ARG A 110 -0.51 -7.16 -6.00
C ARG A 110 0.01 -5.78 -5.65
N LEU A 111 1.00 -5.76 -4.78
CA LEU A 111 1.66 -4.56 -4.31
C LEU A 111 3.18 -4.78 -4.40
N TRP A 112 3.88 -3.77 -4.87
CA TRP A 112 5.34 -3.77 -4.99
C TRP A 112 5.91 -2.74 -4.02
N VAL A 113 6.89 -3.17 -3.24
CA VAL A 113 7.64 -2.36 -2.25
C VAL A 113 9.13 -2.58 -2.38
#